data_AF-F7S9A8-F1
#
_entry.id   AF-F7S9A8-F1
#
_cell.length_a   1.000
_cell.length_b   1.000
_cell.length_c   1.000
_cell.angle_alpha   90.00
_cell.angle_beta   90.00
_cell.angle_gamma   90.00
#
_symmetry.space_group_name_H-M   'P 1'
#
loop_
_entity.id
_entity.type
_entity.pdbx_description
1 polymer ?
#
loop_
_entity_poly.entity_id
_entity_poly.type
_entity_poly.pdbx_seq_one_letter_code
_entity_poly.pdbx_strand_id
1 'polypeptide(L)'
;MTVLLCPPSQEASPAIKQAIKDNWLIKSNNTPCKNHLVPFLKNIAAVPGQKISIKMSGIYVDGSKLSKTKIQPVAKNGEAIVHYPLGTYTVKPGQVWVWDNSSKWAYDSRYWGPIPVGNLIALASPVLTW
;
A
#
# COMPACT_ATOMS: atom_id res chain seq x y z
N MET A 1 0.48 -13.99 -0.95
CA MET A 1 -1.00 -14.00 -0.97
C MET A 1 -1.47 -12.67 -1.54
N THR A 2 -2.34 -12.71 -2.55
CA THR A 2 -2.91 -11.51 -3.19
C THR A 2 -4.30 -11.23 -2.62
N VAL A 3 -4.61 -9.97 -2.39
CA VAL A 3 -5.84 -9.52 -1.73
C VAL A 3 -6.43 -8.33 -2.47
N LEU A 4 -7.75 -8.26 -2.48
CA LEU A 4 -8.50 -7.05 -2.77
C LEU A 4 -8.73 -6.30 -1.46
N LEU A 5 -8.45 -5.00 -1.43
CA LEU A 5 -8.56 -4.18 -0.23
C LEU A 5 -9.15 -2.80 -0.50
N CYS A 6 -9.93 -2.29 0.44
CA CYS A 6 -10.30 -0.89 0.45
C CYS A 6 -9.13 -0.03 0.92
N PRO A 7 -8.82 1.09 0.27
CA PRO A 7 -7.76 2.00 0.70
C PRO A 7 -7.97 2.40 2.18
N PRO A 8 -6.90 2.62 2.96
CA PRO A 8 -7.05 3.14 4.32
C PRO A 8 -7.71 4.52 4.28
N SER A 9 -8.35 4.91 5.38
CA SER A 9 -9.06 6.20 5.40
C SER A 9 -8.08 7.36 5.25
N GLN A 10 -8.54 8.46 4.64
CA GLN A 10 -7.73 9.67 4.46
C GLN A 10 -7.36 10.34 5.79
N GLU A 11 -8.13 10.11 6.85
CA GLU A 11 -7.85 10.57 8.20
C GLU A 11 -6.69 9.78 8.82
N ALA A 12 -6.60 8.49 8.50
CA ALA A 12 -5.55 7.59 9.00
C ALA A 12 -4.26 7.65 8.17
N SER A 13 -4.30 8.23 6.95
CA SER A 13 -3.15 8.25 6.05
C SER A 13 -3.02 9.57 5.27
N PRO A 14 -2.02 10.40 5.60
CA PRO A 14 -1.69 11.61 4.82
C PRO A 14 -1.41 11.32 3.35
N ALA A 15 -0.82 10.15 3.04
CA ALA A 15 -0.57 9.73 1.68
C ALA A 15 -1.88 9.49 0.90
N ILE A 16 -2.85 8.78 1.48
CA ILE A 16 -4.17 8.62 0.84
C ILE A 16 -4.87 9.97 0.68
N LYS A 17 -4.81 10.84 1.70
CA LYS A 17 -5.37 12.20 1.60
C LYS A 17 -4.78 12.97 0.42
N GLN A 18 -3.46 12.90 0.24
CA GLN A 18 -2.78 13.48 -0.92
C GLN A 18 -3.29 12.86 -2.22
N ALA A 19 -3.27 11.53 -2.34
CA ALA A 19 -3.65 10.83 -3.56
C ALA A 19 -5.11 11.11 -4.00
N ILE A 20 -6.02 11.34 -3.03
CA ILE A 20 -7.39 11.78 -3.31
C ILE A 20 -7.41 13.22 -3.82
N LYS A 21 -6.68 14.13 -3.16
CA LYS A 21 -6.60 15.55 -3.55
C LYS A 21 -6.02 15.71 -4.96
N ASP A 22 -4.97 14.95 -5.26
CA ASP A 22 -4.20 15.06 -6.51
C ASP A 22 -4.77 14.12 -7.61
N ASN A 23 -5.95 13.52 -7.38
CA ASN A 23 -6.70 12.68 -8.32
C ASN A 23 -5.95 11.44 -8.87
N TRP A 24 -5.11 10.81 -8.06
CA TRP A 24 -4.39 9.58 -8.45
C TRP A 24 -5.22 8.32 -8.26
N LEU A 25 -6.30 8.39 -7.48
CA LEU A 25 -7.16 7.26 -7.15
C LEU A 25 -8.42 7.26 -8.00
N ILE A 26 -8.78 6.09 -8.51
CA ILE A 26 -10.01 5.90 -9.28
C ILE A 26 -11.21 5.93 -8.34
N LYS A 27 -12.25 6.69 -8.74
CA LYS A 27 -13.53 6.76 -8.04
C LYS A 27 -14.65 6.11 -8.85
N SER A 28 -15.60 5.48 -8.18
CA SER A 28 -16.79 4.84 -8.74
C SER A 28 -17.96 4.91 -7.76
N ASN A 29 -19.16 5.17 -8.26
CA ASN A 29 -20.38 5.07 -7.44
C ASN A 29 -20.75 3.61 -7.10
N ASN A 30 -20.25 2.65 -7.90
CA ASN A 30 -20.41 1.23 -7.65
C ASN A 30 -19.11 0.64 -7.07
N THR A 31 -18.92 0.82 -5.77
CA THR A 31 -17.75 0.29 -5.03
C THR A 31 -18.14 0.00 -3.58
N PRO A 32 -17.56 -1.05 -2.96
CA PRO A 32 -17.77 -1.33 -1.54
C PRO A 32 -16.99 -0.39 -0.61
N CYS A 33 -16.09 0.45 -1.13
CA CYS A 33 -15.20 1.27 -0.29
C CYS A 33 -15.74 2.68 -0.03
N LYS A 34 -15.37 3.21 1.13
CA LYS A 34 -15.66 4.60 1.52
C LYS A 34 -15.11 5.60 0.50
N ASN A 35 -15.71 6.78 0.44
CA ASN A 35 -15.31 7.89 -0.44
C ASN A 35 -15.32 7.56 -1.93
N HIS A 36 -16.15 6.59 -2.34
CA HIS A 36 -16.28 6.12 -3.72
C HIS A 36 -14.96 5.58 -4.31
N LEU A 37 -13.99 5.18 -3.50
CA LEU A 37 -12.71 4.68 -4.01
C LEU A 37 -12.85 3.27 -4.58
N VAL A 38 -12.17 2.96 -5.68
CA VAL A 38 -12.10 1.58 -6.21
C VAL A 38 -11.12 0.77 -5.35
N PRO A 39 -11.43 -0.51 -5.02
CA PRO A 39 -10.52 -1.36 -4.27
C PRO A 39 -9.17 -1.56 -4.98
N PHE A 40 -8.10 -1.74 -4.20
CA PHE A 40 -6.79 -2.07 -4.72
C PHE A 40 -6.55 -3.58 -4.71
N LEU A 41 -5.85 -4.07 -5.74
CA LEU A 41 -5.29 -5.42 -5.76
C LEU A 41 -3.82 -5.34 -5.35
N LYS A 42 -3.44 -5.98 -4.23
CA LYS A 42 -2.06 -5.98 -3.70
C LYS A 42 -1.67 -7.34 -3.13
N ASN A 43 -0.37 -7.57 -2.95
CA ASN A 43 0.13 -8.71 -2.20
C ASN A 43 0.28 -8.35 -0.73
N ILE A 44 0.02 -9.30 0.18
CA ILE A 44 0.46 -9.16 1.57
C ILE A 44 1.99 -9.24 1.62
N ALA A 45 2.60 -8.19 2.16
CA ALA A 45 4.04 -8.06 2.36
C ALA A 45 4.47 -8.64 3.72
N ALA A 46 3.73 -8.30 4.77
CA ALA A 46 4.04 -8.73 6.13
C ALA A 46 2.77 -8.81 7.01
N VAL A 47 2.81 -9.73 7.96
CA VAL A 47 1.73 -10.04 8.92
C VAL A 47 2.18 -9.76 10.36
N PRO A 48 1.28 -9.79 11.36
CA PRO A 48 1.61 -9.46 12.75
C PRO A 48 2.86 -10.19 13.28
N GLY A 49 3.69 -9.46 14.01
CA GLY A 49 4.95 -9.96 14.59
C GLY A 49 6.18 -9.78 13.69
N GLN A 50 6.01 -9.67 12.38
CA GLN A 50 7.13 -9.41 11.46
C GLN A 50 7.62 -7.96 11.57
N LYS A 51 8.88 -7.74 11.17
CA LYS A 51 9.51 -6.42 11.13
C LYS A 51 9.53 -5.86 9.72
N ILE A 52 9.08 -4.61 9.57
CA ILE A 52 9.19 -3.82 8.34
C ILE A 52 10.23 -2.73 8.55
N SER A 53 11.25 -2.68 7.71
CA SER A 53 12.14 -1.51 7.63
C SER A 53 11.88 -0.74 6.34
N ILE A 54 11.62 0.56 6.47
CA ILE A 54 11.40 1.48 5.36
C ILE A 54 12.64 2.36 5.20
N LYS A 55 13.23 2.30 4.01
CA LYS A 55 14.38 3.12 3.60
C LYS A 55 14.08 3.73 2.24
N MET A 56 14.77 4.82 1.87
CA MET A 56 14.66 5.38 0.51
C MET A 56 14.98 4.33 -0.58
N SER A 57 15.87 3.38 -0.28
CA SER A 57 16.24 2.28 -1.18
C SER A 57 15.16 1.20 -1.34
N GLY A 58 14.16 1.15 -0.45
CA GLY A 58 13.03 0.21 -0.49
C GLY A 58 12.53 -0.27 0.87
N ILE A 59 11.56 -1.19 0.84
CA ILE A 59 11.05 -1.90 2.03
C ILE A 59 11.77 -3.23 2.20
N TYR A 60 11.98 -3.59 3.46
CA TYR A 60 12.53 -4.86 3.90
C TYR A 60 11.56 -5.51 4.88
N VAL A 61 11.28 -6.81 4.71
CA VAL A 61 10.51 -7.63 5.65
C VAL A 61 11.46 -8.61 6.30
N ASP A 62 11.57 -8.57 7.63
CA ASP A 62 12.50 -9.41 8.41
C ASP A 62 13.93 -9.39 7.86
N GLY A 63 14.36 -8.23 7.35
CA GLY A 63 15.68 -8.02 6.75
C GLY A 63 15.77 -8.31 5.25
N SER A 64 14.79 -8.98 4.65
CA SER A 64 14.76 -9.28 3.20
C SER A 64 14.14 -8.15 2.40
N LYS A 65 14.86 -7.63 1.41
CA LYS A 65 14.38 -6.53 0.55
C LYS A 65 13.28 -7.01 -0.39
N LEU A 66 12.17 -6.27 -0.45
CA LEU A 66 11.13 -6.50 -1.45
C LEU A 66 11.50 -5.87 -2.80
N SER A 67 11.19 -6.55 -3.90
CA SER A 67 11.54 -6.08 -5.24
C SER A 67 10.73 -4.84 -5.66
N LYS A 68 11.31 -4.00 -6.52
CA LYS A 68 10.68 -2.76 -7.03
C LYS A 68 10.13 -1.80 -5.95
N THR A 69 10.67 -1.86 -4.73
CA THR A 69 10.18 -1.05 -3.60
C THR A 69 10.86 0.29 -3.39
N LYS A 70 11.85 0.68 -4.19
CA LYS A 70 12.53 1.98 -4.04
C LYS A 70 11.48 3.11 -4.00
N ILE A 71 11.49 3.90 -2.93
CA ILE A 71 10.52 4.99 -2.75
C ILE A 71 10.75 6.02 -3.86
N GLN A 72 9.65 6.43 -4.49
CA GLN A 72 9.65 7.56 -5.41
C GLN A 72 9.18 8.78 -4.60
N PRO A 73 10.07 9.69 -4.18
CA PRO A 73 9.69 10.84 -3.37
C PRO A 73 9.01 11.94 -4.20
N VAL A 74 9.04 11.82 -5.53
CA VAL A 74 8.53 12.82 -6.47
C VAL A 74 7.82 12.09 -7.61
N ALA A 75 6.62 12.56 -7.95
CA ALA A 75 5.82 12.09 -9.07
C ALA A 75 6.40 12.59 -10.41
N LYS A 76 5.92 12.03 -11.53
CA LYS A 76 6.44 12.39 -12.87
C LYS A 76 6.24 13.86 -13.23
N ASN A 77 5.23 14.51 -12.64
CA ASN A 77 4.93 15.93 -12.82
C ASN A 77 5.71 16.85 -11.85
N GLY A 78 6.64 16.32 -11.05
CA GLY A 78 7.46 17.09 -10.12
C GLY A 78 6.84 17.29 -8.73
N GLU A 79 5.63 16.80 -8.48
CA GLU A 79 4.99 16.90 -7.17
C GLU A 79 5.64 15.95 -6.16
N ALA A 80 5.91 16.43 -4.95
CA ALA A 80 6.40 15.59 -3.87
C ALA A 80 5.35 14.54 -3.48
N ILE A 81 5.75 13.28 -3.33
CA ILE A 81 4.87 12.20 -2.89
C ILE A 81 5.10 11.96 -1.41
N VAL A 82 4.04 12.07 -0.62
CA VAL A 82 4.05 11.68 0.80
C VAL A 82 4.25 10.17 0.89
N HIS A 83 5.31 9.77 1.57
CA HIS A 83 5.58 8.37 1.90
C HIS A 83 5.47 8.11 3.40
N TYR A 84 5.32 6.84 3.79
CA TYR A 84 5.30 6.50 5.20
C TYR A 84 6.67 6.80 5.82
N PRO A 85 6.75 7.24 7.09
CA PRO A 85 8.02 7.63 7.67
C PRO A 85 9.08 6.53 7.57
N LEU A 86 10.33 6.94 7.35
CA LEU A 86 11.45 6.02 7.35
C LEU A 86 11.65 5.49 8.77
N GLY A 87 12.03 4.22 8.89
CA GLY A 87 12.18 3.59 10.20
C GLY A 87 11.98 2.09 10.16
N THR A 88 11.98 1.48 11.34
CA THR A 88 11.66 0.07 11.52
C THR A 88 10.44 -0.07 12.41
N TYR A 89 9.49 -0.87 11.96
CA TYR A 89 8.18 -1.07 12.58
C TYR A 89 7.95 -2.56 12.80
N THR A 90 7.28 -2.91 13.89
CA THR A 90 6.73 -4.26 14.06
C THR A 90 5.27 -4.23 13.63
N VAL A 91 4.85 -5.17 12.80
CA VAL A 91 3.44 -5.27 12.39
C VAL A 91 2.61 -5.66 13.62
N LYS A 92 1.62 -4.82 13.97
CA LYS A 92 0.78 -5.04 15.14
C LYS A 92 -0.32 -6.06 14.85
N PRO A 93 -0.86 -6.75 15.87
CA PRO A 93 -2.09 -7.54 15.74
C PRO A 93 -3.22 -6.75 15.06
N GLY A 94 -3.97 -7.41 14.19
CA GLY A 94 -5.06 -6.79 13.42
C GLY A 94 -4.62 -5.89 12.26
N GLN A 95 -3.32 -5.82 11.96
CA GLN A 95 -2.77 -5.07 10.83
C GLN A 95 -1.95 -5.96 9.89
N VAL A 96 -1.88 -5.55 8.64
CA VAL A 96 -0.97 -6.12 7.62
C VAL A 96 -0.30 -5.01 6.83
N TRP A 97 0.82 -5.33 6.20
CA TRP A 97 1.45 -4.47 5.18
C TRP A 97 1.22 -5.07 3.81
N VAL A 98 1.03 -4.24 2.80
CA VAL A 98 0.81 -4.66 1.42
C VAL A 98 1.83 -4.08 0.46
N TRP A 99 2.12 -4.83 -0.60
CA TRP A 99 3.15 -4.52 -1.58
C TRP A 99 2.72 -4.98 -2.97
N ASP A 100 3.25 -4.30 -3.99
CA ASP A 100 3.04 -4.63 -5.39
C ASP A 100 4.36 -4.56 -6.16
N ASN A 101 4.66 -5.66 -6.84
CA ASN A 101 5.92 -5.87 -7.57
C ASN A 101 5.79 -5.68 -9.08
N SER A 102 4.63 -5.21 -9.57
CA SER A 102 4.41 -4.95 -10.99
C SER A 102 5.27 -3.78 -11.49
N SER A 103 5.36 -2.70 -10.71
CA SER A 103 6.02 -1.45 -11.11
C SER A 103 6.73 -0.74 -9.95
N LYS A 104 7.82 -0.02 -10.26
CA LYS A 104 8.48 0.89 -9.30
C LYS A 104 7.55 2.02 -8.83
N TRP A 105 6.52 2.34 -9.62
CA TRP A 105 5.51 3.36 -9.34
C TRP A 105 4.28 2.80 -8.62
N ALA A 106 4.27 1.52 -8.25
CA ALA A 106 3.13 0.95 -7.55
C ALA A 106 2.90 1.70 -6.24
N TYR A 107 1.67 2.18 -6.07
CA TYR A 107 1.20 2.83 -4.85
C TYR A 107 0.78 1.68 -3.91
N ASP A 108 1.45 1.53 -2.76
CA ASP A 108 1.25 0.46 -1.75
C ASP A 108 1.64 0.94 -0.33
N SER A 109 1.79 0.02 0.66
CA SER A 109 2.09 0.38 2.05
C SER A 109 3.40 1.17 2.25
N ARG A 110 4.28 1.24 1.25
CA ARG A 110 5.41 2.20 1.25
C ARG A 110 4.98 3.63 1.48
N TYR A 111 3.80 3.98 1.00
CA TYR A 111 3.30 5.35 1.05
C TYR A 111 2.31 5.55 2.19
N TRP A 112 1.36 4.64 2.36
CA TRP A 112 0.29 4.80 3.35
C TRP A 112 0.42 3.95 4.61
N GLY A 113 1.42 3.06 4.69
CA GLY A 113 1.70 2.28 5.88
C GLY A 113 0.81 1.05 6.08
N PRO A 114 0.65 0.57 7.33
CA PRO A 114 -0.13 -0.62 7.64
C PRO A 114 -1.62 -0.39 7.36
N ILE A 115 -2.33 -1.47 7.01
CA ILE A 115 -3.78 -1.47 6.86
C ILE A 115 -4.42 -2.41 7.89
N PRO A 116 -5.57 -2.04 8.48
CA PRO A 116 -6.37 -2.96 9.28
C PRO A 116 -6.80 -4.17 8.46
N VAL A 117 -6.86 -5.36 9.07
CA VAL A 117 -7.37 -6.57 8.37
C VAL A 117 -8.82 -6.40 7.89
N GLY A 118 -9.62 -5.57 8.56
CA GLY A 118 -10.98 -5.23 8.14
C GLY A 118 -11.08 -4.43 6.84
N ASN A 119 -9.95 -3.93 6.31
CA ASN A 119 -9.91 -3.33 4.98
C ASN A 119 -9.80 -4.38 3.86
N LEU A 120 -9.47 -5.63 4.18
CA LEU A 120 -9.41 -6.70 3.20
C LEU A 120 -10.82 -7.15 2.84
N ILE A 121 -11.11 -7.21 1.54
CA ILE A 121 -12.46 -7.53 1.02
C ILE A 121 -12.50 -8.97 0.54
N ALA A 122 -11.44 -9.43 -0.12
CA ALA A 122 -11.38 -10.75 -0.73
C ALA A 122 -9.93 -11.22 -0.91
N LEU A 123 -9.76 -12.54 -1.01
CA LEU A 123 -8.55 -13.15 -1.55
C LEU A 123 -8.63 -13.18 -3.07
N ALA A 124 -7.51 -12.90 -3.73
CA ALA A 124 -7.39 -13.01 -5.18
C ALA A 124 -6.46 -14.17 -5.52
N SER A 125 -6.95 -15.12 -6.31
CA SER A 125 -6.18 -16.24 -6.82
C SER A 125 -6.00 -16.08 -8.33
N PRO A 126 -4.76 -16.13 -8.85
CA PRO A 126 -4.55 -16.07 -10.28
C PRO A 126 -5.18 -17.30 -10.95
N VAL A 127 -5.93 -17.07 -12.04
CA VAL A 127 -6.49 -18.14 -12.88
C VAL A 127 -5.53 -18.47 -14.04
N LEU A 128 -4.80 -17.47 -14.55
CA LEU A 128 -3.82 -17.60 -15.62
C LEU A 128 -2.69 -16.57 -15.43
N THR A 129 -1.44 -17.02 -15.55
CA THR A 129 -0.21 -16.20 -15.55
C THR A 129 0.74 -16.78 -16.59
N TRP A 130 1.46 -15.95 -17.35
CA TRP A 130 2.45 -16.34 -18.36
C TRP A 130 3.81 -15.67 -18.10
#